data_AF-A0A3C0B7T0-F1
#
_entry.id   AF-A0A3C0B7T0-F1
#
_cell.length_a   1.000
_cell.length_b   1.000
_cell.length_c   1.000
_cell.angle_alpha   90.00
_cell.angle_beta   90.00
_cell.angle_gamma   90.00
#
_symmetry.space_group_name_H-M   'P 1'
#
loop_
_entity.id
_entity.type
_entity.pdbx_description
1 polymer ?
#
loop_
_entity_poly.entity_id
_entity_poly.type
_entity_poly.pdbx_seq_one_letter_code
_entity_poly.pdbx_strand_id
1 'polypeptide(L)' 'MGFEVLEGYGMTEAAPMITFTQPGRVKIGSPGEVMKQTKVEIRDGEIVASGPNIMKGYYNKPEETAEILHD' A
#
# COMPACT_ATOMS: atom_id res chain seq x y z
N MET A 1 5.84 31.58 -1.74
CA MET A 1 4.87 30.52 -1.39
C MET A 1 5.62 29.21 -1.26
N GLY A 2 5.43 28.49 -0.17
CA GLY A 2 5.91 27.12 -0.02
C GLY A 2 4.73 26.16 -0.13
N PHE A 3 4.97 24.96 -0.66
CA PHE A 3 3.99 23.88 -0.69
C PHE A 3 4.51 22.75 0.20
N GLU A 4 3.61 22.16 0.98
CA GLU A 4 3.90 20.88 1.63
C GLU A 4 3.66 19.78 0.59
N VAL A 5 4.69 18.98 0.32
CA VAL A 5 4.60 17.83 -0.57
C VAL A 5 4.22 16.62 0.26
N LEU A 6 3.11 15.99 -0.10
CA LEU A 6 2.66 14.75 0.53
C LEU A 6 3.01 13.58 -0.39
N GLU A 7 3.68 12.61 0.19
CA GLU A 7 4.07 11.37 -0.46
C GLU A 7 3.24 10.21 0.07
N GLY A 8 3.10 9.18 -0.76
CA GLY A 8 2.53 7.90 -0.38
C GLY A 8 3.10 6.78 -1.21
N TYR A 9 2.91 5.56 -0.71
CA TYR A 9 3.35 4.35 -1.38
C TYR A 9 2.19 3.41 -1.61
N GLY A 10 2.17 2.81 -2.80
CA GLY A 10 1.14 1.91 -3.27
C GLY A 10 1.48 1.33 -4.63
N MET A 11 0.56 0.54 -5.16
CA MET A 11 0.64 -0.12 -6.45
C MET A 11 -0.78 -0.29 -7.02
N THR A 12 -0.89 -0.61 -8.30
CA THR A 12 -2.19 -0.81 -8.97
C THR A 12 -3.02 -1.89 -8.27
N GLU A 13 -2.34 -2.91 -7.75
CA GLU A 13 -2.87 -4.06 -7.04
C GLU A 13 -3.34 -3.75 -5.61
N ALA A 14 -3.02 -2.56 -5.08
CA ALA A 14 -3.40 -2.10 -3.74
C ALA A 14 -3.87 -0.64 -3.75
N ALA A 15 -4.61 -0.25 -4.79
CA ALA A 15 -4.97 1.13 -5.09
C ALA A 15 -5.97 1.76 -4.09
N PRO A 16 -5.91 3.07 -3.83
CA PRO A 16 -4.98 4.03 -4.43
C PRO A 16 -3.57 3.96 -3.82
N MET A 17 -3.45 3.71 -2.51
CA MET A 17 -2.19 3.62 -1.77
C MET A 17 -2.36 2.69 -0.54
N ILE A 18 -1.26 2.22 0.05
CA ILE A 18 -1.25 1.51 1.34
C ILE A 18 -0.71 2.38 2.49
N THR A 19 0.09 3.40 2.17
CA THR A 19 0.59 4.40 3.12
C THR A 19 0.50 5.80 2.52
N PHE A 20 0.30 6.80 3.39
CA PHE A 20 0.28 8.21 2.99
C PHE A 20 0.76 9.11 4.11
N THR A 21 1.44 10.18 3.76
CA THR A 21 1.83 11.24 4.71
C THR A 21 0.63 12.12 5.06
N GLN A 22 0.59 12.59 6.31
CA GLN A 22 -0.42 13.56 6.74
C GLN A 22 0.16 14.97 6.77
N PRO A 23 -0.63 16.01 6.46
CA PRO A 23 -0.21 17.40 6.61
C PRO A 23 0.39 17.68 7.99
N GLY A 24 1.55 18.33 8.03
CA GLY A 24 2.29 18.63 9.26
C GLY A 24 3.01 17.43 9.90
N ARG A 25 2.96 16.24 9.29
CA ARG A 25 3.61 15.01 9.79
C ARG A 25 4.53 14.35 8.75
N VAL A 26 4.98 15.12 7.77
CA VAL A 26 5.91 14.65 6.74
C VAL A 26 7.28 14.37 7.35
N LYS A 27 7.84 13.20 7.05
CA LYS A 27 9.22 12.84 7.37
C LYS A 27 9.94 12.48 6.08
N ILE A 28 11.00 13.21 5.75
CA ILE A 28 11.79 12.99 4.53
C ILE A 28 12.28 11.52 4.50
N GLY A 29 12.03 10.84 3.38
CA GLY A 29 12.40 9.43 3.18
C GLY A 29 11.42 8.43 3.80
N SER A 30 10.25 8.88 4.28
CA SER A 30 9.19 8.02 4.83
C SER A 30 7.94 8.13 3.95
N PRO A 31 7.31 7.01 3.54
CA PRO A 31 6.08 7.05 2.74
C PRO A 31 4.82 7.38 3.58
N GLY A 32 5.01 7.69 4.86
CA GLY A 32 3.96 8.12 5.78
C GLY A 32 3.42 7.00 6.65
N GLU A 33 2.13 7.08 6.96
CA GLU A 33 1.44 6.17 7.86
C GLU A 33 0.50 5.24 7.08
N VAL A 34 0.23 4.05 7.62
CA VAL A 34 -0.68 3.08 7.02
C VAL A 34 -2.08 3.68 6.85
N MET A 35 -2.68 3.44 5.70
CA MET A 35 -4.04 3.90 5.41
C MET A 35 -5.07 3.25 6.33
N LYS A 36 -6.17 3.98 6.58
CA LYS A 36 -7.30 3.45 7.36
C LYS A 36 -7.81 2.18 6.70
N GLN A 37 -8.10 1.16 7.52
CA GLN A 37 -8.59 -0.16 7.09
C GLN A 37 -7.59 -1.01 6.28
N THR A 38 -6.35 -0.56 6.15
CA THR A 38 -5.24 -1.37 5.63
C THR A 38 -4.38 -1.84 6.80
N LYS A 39 -3.85 -3.06 6.72
CA LYS A 39 -2.77 -3.56 7.58
C LYS A 39 -1.55 -3.77 6.71
N VAL A 40 -0.39 -3.43 7.26
CA VAL A 40 0.91 -3.62 6.60
C VAL A 40 1.83 -4.34 7.57
N GLU A 41 2.46 -5.40 7.09
CA GLU A 41 3.41 -6.23 7.82
C GLU A 41 4.66 -6.41 6.96
N ILE A 42 5.81 -6.63 7.60
CA ILE A 42 7.02 -7.08 6.90
C ILE A 42 7.17 -8.56 7.14
N ARG A 43 7.13 -9.38 6.09
CA ARG A 43 7.34 -10.83 6.15
C ARG A 43 8.51 -11.18 5.26
N ASP A 44 9.54 -11.78 5.85
CA ASP A 44 10.76 -12.20 5.13
C ASP A 44 11.43 -11.08 4.29
N GLY A 45 11.29 -9.82 4.72
CA GLY A 45 11.84 -8.65 4.03
C GLY A 45 10.92 -8.03 2.99
N GLU A 46 9.74 -8.58 2.75
CA GLU A 46 8.73 -8.07 1.82
C GLU A 46 7.57 -7.37 2.54
N ILE A 47 6.95 -6.40 1.85
CA ILE A 47 5.78 -5.69 2.33
C ILE A 47 4.54 -6.51 2.02
N VAL A 48 3.83 -6.96 3.05
CA VAL A 48 2.56 -7.67 2.92
C VAL A 48 1.44 -6.76 3.40
N ALA A 49 0.41 -6.58 2.56
CA ALA A 49 -0.71 -5.71 2.86
C ALA A 49 -2.04 -6.46 2.80
N SER A 50 -2.96 -6.15 3.71
CA SER A 50 -4.34 -6.63 3.68
C SER A 50 -5.31 -5.48 3.91
N GLY A 51 -6.47 -5.53 3.25
CA GLY A 51 -7.48 -4.49 3.35
C GLY A 51 -8.49 -4.53 2.20
N PRO A 52 -9.53 -3.68 2.24
CA PRO A 52 -10.55 -3.61 1.20
C PRO A 52 -10.03 -3.06 -0.13
N ASN A 53 -8.84 -2.49 -0.13
CA ASN A 53 -8.18 -1.88 -1.28
C ASN A 53 -7.26 -2.84 -2.05
N ILE A 54 -7.07 -4.07 -1.55
CA ILE A 54 -6.32 -5.10 -2.27
C ILE A 54 -7.16 -5.62 -3.44
N MET A 55 -6.53 -5.78 -4.60
CA MET A 55 -7.17 -6.30 -5.79
C MET A 55 -7.77 -7.69 -5.58
N LYS A 56 -8.68 -8.09 -6.47
CA LYS A 56 -9.27 -9.43 -6.46
C LYS A 56 -8.42 -10.49 -7.17
N GLY A 57 -7.32 -10.07 -7.81
CA GLY A 57 -6.46 -10.92 -8.62
C GLY A 57 -6.25 -10.39 -10.02
N TYR A 58 -5.39 -11.11 -10.76
CA TYR A 58 -5.07 -10.81 -12.14
C TYR A 58 -6.12 -11.41 -13.09
N TYR A 59 -6.53 -10.62 -14.08
CA TYR A 59 -7.54 -11.05 -15.05
C TYR A 59 -7.08 -12.26 -15.87
N ASN A 60 -7.91 -13.30 -15.93
CA ASN A 60 -7.64 -14.58 -16.60
C ASN A 60 -6.33 -15.28 -16.16
N LYS A 61 -5.85 -14.99 -14.94
CA LYS A 61 -4.59 -15.51 -14.39
C LYS A 61 -4.82 -16.05 -12.96
N PRO A 62 -5.57 -17.16 -12.81
CA PRO A 62 -5.92 -17.70 -11.48
C PRO A 62 -4.70 -18.26 -10.73
N GLU A 63 -3.71 -18.84 -11.43
CA GLU A 63 -2.50 -19.39 -10.80
C GLU A 63 -1.64 -18.27 -10.19
N GLU A 64 -1.33 -17.23 -10.97
CA GLU A 64 -0.58 -16.05 -10.50
C GLU A 64 -1.33 -15.32 -9.38
N THR A 65 -2.67 -15.30 -9.43
CA THR A 65 -3.50 -14.73 -8.36
C THR A 65 -3.35 -15.51 -7.05
N ALA A 66 -3.36 -16.83 -7.11
CA ALA A 66 -3.24 -17.69 -5.92
C ALA A 66 -1.82 -17.69 -5.32
N GLU A 67 -0.80 -17.39 -6.14
CA GLU A 67 0.58 -17.27 -5.66
C GLU A 67 0.78 -16.03 -4.78
N ILE A 68 0.05 -14.93 -5.04
CA ILE A 68 0.28 -13.64 -4.39
C ILE A 68 -0.85 -13.21 -3.43
N LEU A 69 -2.08 -13.68 -3.65
CA LEU A 69 -3.20 -13.45 -2.71
C LEU A 69 -3.40 -14.68 -1.83
N HIS A 70 -3.29 -14.45 -0.52
CA HIS A 70 -3.53 -15.45 0.50
C HIS A 70 -4.55 -14.88 1.50
N ASP A 71 -5.55 -15.69 1.90
CA ASP A 71 -6.54 -15.33 2.92
C ASP A 71 -5.94 -15.23 4.34
#